data_AF-A0A6B3CSZ4-F1
#
_entry.id   AF-A0A6B3CSZ4-F1
#
_cell.length_a   1.000
_cell.length_b   1.000
_cell.length_c   1.000
_cell.angle_alpha   90.00
_cell.angle_beta   90.00
_cell.angle_gamma   90.00
#
_symmetry.space_group_name_H-M   'P 1'
#
loop_
_entity.id
_entity.type
_entity.pdbx_description
1 polymer ?
#
loop_
_entity_poly.entity_id
_entity_poly.type
_entity_poly.pdbx_seq_one_letter_code
_entity_poly.pdbx_strand_id
1 'polypeptide(L)'
;TAVFGTIYANALGPHLRDGVGAAVRTGAADPSVIAGASTSPEGVHRLPAPASAPIVEAYADTIQTVFLWTVPVAVLGFVVALFLRQVPLRDSARAGSTDMGEGFASPHDASSRRTLEASVGK
;
A
#
# COMPACT_ATOMS: atom_id res chain seq x y z
N THR A 1 -1.74 7.57 11.49
CA THR A 1 -1.26 6.25 11.97
C THR A 1 -2.23 5.77 13.06
N ALA A 2 -2.93 4.64 13.06
CA ALA A 2 -2.95 3.42 12.25
C ALA A 2 -4.39 2.82 12.26
N VAL A 3 -5.29 3.34 11.42
CA VAL A 3 -6.72 2.94 11.39
C VAL A 3 -6.90 1.44 11.11
N PHE A 4 -6.07 0.87 10.22
CA PHE A 4 -6.09 -0.58 9.96
C PHE A 4 -5.70 -1.40 11.19
N GLY A 5 -4.70 -0.95 11.95
CA GLY A 5 -4.26 -1.63 13.16
C GLY A 5 -5.34 -1.64 14.24
N THR A 6 -6.12 -0.55 14.37
CA THR A 6 -7.22 -0.48 15.34
C THR A 6 -8.41 -1.36 14.95
N ILE A 7 -8.74 -1.45 13.67
CA ILE A 7 -9.80 -2.35 13.19
C ILE A 7 -9.37 -3.80 13.40
N TYR A 8 -8.14 -4.14 13.02
CA TYR A 8 -7.58 -5.48 13.23
C TYR A 8 -7.60 -5.88 14.70
N ALA A 9 -7.10 -5.03 15.61
CA ALA A 9 -7.08 -5.33 17.03
C ALA A 9 -8.49 -5.54 17.63
N ASN A 10 -9.48 -4.76 17.17
CA ASN A 10 -10.88 -4.93 17.60
C ASN A 10 -11.52 -6.19 17.01
N ALA A 11 -11.21 -6.55 15.76
CA ALA A 11 -11.75 -7.73 15.11
C ALA A 11 -11.08 -9.02 15.58
N LEU A 12 -9.79 -9.00 15.95
CA LEU A 12 -9.03 -10.19 16.31
C LEU A 12 -9.53 -10.85 17.60
N GLY A 13 -9.87 -10.06 18.61
CA GLY A 13 -10.28 -10.55 19.92
C GLY A 13 -11.48 -11.51 19.88
N PRO A 14 -12.61 -11.12 19.23
CA PRO A 14 -13.76 -12.01 19.04
C PRO A 14 -13.43 -13.27 18.24
N HIS A 15 -12.84 -13.14 17.05
CA HIS A 15 -12.55 -14.30 16.19
C HIS A 15 -11.60 -15.29 16.86
N LEU A 16 -10.54 -14.81 17.56
CA LEU A 16 -9.63 -15.71 18.28
C LEU A 16 -10.30 -16.43 19.44
N ARG A 17 -11.23 -15.79 20.15
CA ARG A 17 -11.98 -16.47 21.22
C ARG A 17 -12.82 -17.62 20.65
N ASP A 18 -13.46 -17.39 19.53
CA ASP A 18 -14.25 -18.41 18.84
C ASP A 18 -13.36 -19.53 18.29
N GLY A 19 -12.22 -19.18 17.68
CA GLY A 19 -11.22 -20.11 17.17
C GLY A 19 -10.59 -20.97 18.28
N VAL A 20 -10.20 -20.37 19.41
CA VAL A 20 -9.70 -21.10 20.58
C VAL A 20 -10.79 -22.01 21.15
N GLY A 21 -12.02 -21.54 21.27
CA GLY A 21 -13.16 -22.36 21.70
C GLY A 21 -13.40 -23.56 20.77
N ALA A 22 -13.27 -23.37 19.45
CA ALA A 22 -13.36 -24.42 18.46
C ALA A 22 -12.20 -25.42 18.55
N ALA A 23 -10.97 -24.94 18.73
CA ALA A 23 -9.79 -25.77 18.92
C ALA A 23 -9.90 -26.63 20.19
N VAL A 24 -10.38 -26.07 21.31
CA VAL A 24 -10.62 -26.82 22.56
C VAL A 24 -11.63 -27.94 22.36
N ARG A 25 -12.71 -27.71 21.61
CA ARG A 25 -13.73 -28.73 21.33
C ARG A 25 -13.21 -29.92 20.51
N THR A 26 -12.08 -29.77 19.82
CA THR A 26 -11.46 -30.90 19.09
C THR A 26 -10.86 -31.94 20.01
N GLY A 27 -10.59 -31.60 21.27
CA GLY A 27 -9.95 -32.50 22.24
C GLY A 27 -8.51 -32.90 21.89
N ALA A 28 -7.91 -32.25 20.89
CA ALA A 28 -6.59 -32.64 20.39
C ALA A 28 -5.41 -32.15 21.23
N ALA A 29 -5.62 -31.15 22.09
CA ALA A 29 -4.62 -30.62 23.01
C ALA A 29 -5.29 -30.03 24.27
N ASP A 30 -4.49 -29.84 25.32
CA ASP A 30 -4.95 -29.21 26.56
C ASP A 30 -5.40 -27.76 26.29
N PRO A 31 -6.54 -27.30 26.84
CA PRO A 31 -7.02 -25.93 26.66
C PRO A 31 -6.02 -24.84 27.04
N SER A 32 -5.20 -25.06 28.06
CA SER A 32 -4.17 -24.11 28.49
C SER A 32 -3.05 -23.98 27.46
N VAL A 33 -2.68 -25.09 26.81
CA VAL A 33 -1.68 -25.12 25.74
C VAL A 33 -2.21 -24.42 24.49
N ILE A 34 -3.48 -24.65 24.13
CA ILE A 34 -4.14 -24.00 22.99
C ILE A 34 -4.20 -22.47 23.19
N ALA A 35 -4.62 -22.01 24.37
CA ALA A 35 -4.72 -20.59 24.68
C ALA A 35 -3.35 -19.88 24.73
N GLY A 36 -2.31 -20.57 25.23
CA GLY A 36 -0.94 -20.05 25.16
C GLY A 36 -0.43 -19.99 23.72
N ALA A 37 -0.65 -21.06 22.95
CA ALA A 37 -0.21 -21.18 21.56
C ALA A 37 -0.87 -20.15 20.64
N SER A 38 -2.14 -19.77 20.86
CA SER A 38 -2.87 -18.81 20.02
C SER A 38 -2.29 -17.39 20.01
N THR A 39 -1.31 -17.10 20.86
CA THR A 39 -0.64 -15.78 20.92
C THR A 39 0.61 -15.69 20.05
N SER A 40 1.09 -16.81 19.49
CA SER A 40 2.30 -16.83 18.66
C SER A 40 2.13 -17.76 17.44
N PRO A 41 2.61 -17.36 16.25
CA PRO A 41 2.57 -18.22 15.07
C PRO A 41 3.28 -19.55 15.29
N GLU A 42 4.44 -19.53 15.95
CA GLU A 42 5.21 -20.74 16.26
C GLU A 42 4.47 -21.64 17.25
N GLY A 43 3.74 -21.05 18.20
CA GLY A 43 2.87 -21.79 19.12
C GLY A 43 1.79 -22.56 18.37
N VAL A 44 1.07 -21.89 17.47
CA VAL A 44 0.01 -22.50 16.66
C VAL A 44 0.56 -23.63 15.77
N HIS A 45 1.75 -23.47 15.18
CA HIS A 45 2.36 -24.50 14.33
C HIS A 45 2.80 -25.75 15.09
N ARG A 46 3.05 -25.65 16.40
CA ARG A 46 3.37 -26.83 17.24
C ARG A 46 2.14 -27.59 17.69
N LEU A 47 0.94 -27.04 17.52
CA LEU A 47 -0.30 -27.74 17.86
C LEU A 47 -0.58 -28.86 16.84
N PRO A 48 -1.29 -29.92 17.25
CA PRO A 48 -1.87 -30.87 16.32
C PRO A 48 -2.76 -30.15 15.30
N ALA A 49 -2.71 -30.59 14.04
CA ALA A 49 -3.53 -30.04 12.94
C ALA A 49 -5.01 -29.74 13.29
N PRO A 50 -5.76 -30.64 13.99
CA PRO A 50 -7.14 -30.35 14.37
C PRO A 50 -7.29 -29.16 15.34
N ALA A 51 -6.31 -28.89 16.20
CA ALA A 51 -6.34 -27.73 17.11
C ALA A 51 -5.80 -26.45 16.46
N SER A 52 -4.87 -26.55 15.51
CA SER A 52 -4.32 -25.37 14.83
C SER A 52 -5.28 -24.79 13.78
N ALA A 53 -6.01 -25.63 13.04
CA ALA A 53 -6.88 -25.18 11.95
C ALA A 53 -7.92 -24.11 12.37
N PRO A 54 -8.66 -24.26 13.49
CA PRO A 54 -9.62 -23.24 13.91
C PRO A 54 -8.98 -21.92 14.34
N ILE A 55 -7.75 -21.94 14.84
CA ILE A 55 -7.01 -20.73 15.19
C ILE A 55 -6.56 -20.01 13.92
N VAL A 56 -6.04 -20.75 12.94
CA VAL A 56 -5.64 -20.20 11.63
C VAL A 56 -6.84 -19.57 10.94
N GLU A 57 -8.00 -20.22 10.96
CA GLU A 57 -9.24 -19.68 10.39
C GLU A 57 -9.64 -18.37 11.06
N ALA A 58 -9.58 -18.29 12.39
CA ALA A 58 -9.89 -17.06 13.12
C ALA A 58 -8.97 -15.88 12.73
N TYR A 59 -7.68 -16.14 12.46
CA TYR A 59 -6.77 -15.13 11.92
C TYR A 59 -7.17 -14.71 10.50
N ALA A 60 -7.52 -15.67 9.64
CA ALA A 60 -7.96 -15.41 8.28
C ALA A 60 -9.24 -14.55 8.24
N ASP A 61 -10.25 -14.89 9.04
CA ASP A 61 -11.52 -14.15 9.17
C ASP A 61 -11.30 -12.72 9.66
N THR A 62 -10.36 -12.53 10.58
CA THR A 62 -9.98 -11.21 11.07
C THR A 62 -9.40 -10.36 9.94
N ILE A 63 -8.49 -10.90 9.14
CA ILE A 63 -7.88 -10.20 8.00
C ILE A 63 -8.95 -9.89 6.95
N GLN A 64 -9.83 -10.85 6.66
CA GLN A 64 -10.94 -10.65 5.73
C GLN A 64 -11.86 -9.52 6.18
N THR A 65 -12.17 -9.44 7.48
CA THR A 65 -12.96 -8.35 8.07
C THR A 65 -12.29 -6.99 7.85
N VAL A 66 -10.97 -6.89 8.05
CA VAL A 66 -10.22 -5.65 7.80
C VAL A 66 -10.27 -5.27 6.33
N PHE A 67 -10.10 -6.22 5.40
CA PHE A 67 -10.21 -5.96 3.97
C PHE A 67 -11.59 -5.45 3.57
N LEU A 68 -12.66 -6.03 4.14
CA LEU A 68 -14.02 -5.60 3.88
C LEU A 68 -14.25 -4.14 4.31
N TRP A 69 -13.68 -3.72 5.45
CA TRP A 69 -13.69 -2.33 5.89
C TRP A 69 -12.75 -1.41 5.09
N THR A 70 -11.74 -1.97 4.44
CA THR A 70 -10.82 -1.22 3.57
C THR A 70 -11.49 -0.84 2.25
N VAL A 71 -12.32 -1.72 1.70
CA VAL A 71 -13.05 -1.51 0.44
C VAL A 71 -13.86 -0.19 0.40
N PRO A 72 -14.73 0.14 1.37
CA PRO A 72 -15.50 1.39 1.32
C PRO A 72 -14.60 2.63 1.38
N VAL A 73 -13.46 2.56 2.08
CA VAL A 73 -12.47 3.65 2.10
C VAL A 73 -11.85 3.83 0.70
N ALA A 74 -11.51 2.73 0.04
CA ALA A 74 -11.00 2.76 -1.34
C ALA A 74 -12.05 3.28 -2.33
N VAL A 75 -13.31 2.87 -2.19
CA VAL A 75 -14.44 3.38 -2.99
C VAL A 75 -14.59 4.89 -2.81
N LEU A 76 -14.52 5.39 -1.56
CA LEU A 76 -14.58 6.82 -1.30
C LEU A 76 -13.39 7.56 -1.95
N GLY A 77 -12.18 7.05 -1.81
CA GLY A 77 -10.99 7.60 -2.47
C GLY A 77 -11.12 7.61 -3.99
N PHE A 78 -11.68 6.54 -4.57
CA PHE A 78 -11.97 6.44 -6.00
C PHE A 78 -13.00 7.48 -6.46
N VAL A 79 -14.10 7.64 -5.73
CA VAL A 79 -15.11 8.67 -6.02
C VAL A 79 -14.47 10.05 -5.99
N VAL A 80 -13.66 10.37 -4.97
CA VAL A 80 -12.92 11.64 -4.90
C VAL A 80 -11.98 11.80 -6.10
N ALA A 81 -11.27 10.73 -6.50
CA ALA A 81 -10.37 10.75 -7.64
C ALA A 81 -11.08 11.07 -8.97
N LEU A 82 -12.35 10.68 -9.14
CA LEU A 82 -13.14 11.04 -10.31
C LEU A 82 -13.41 12.55 -10.40
N PHE A 83 -13.45 13.26 -9.27
CA PHE A 83 -13.65 14.71 -9.21
C PHE A 83 -12.33 15.51 -9.21
N LEU A 84 -11.17 14.86 -9.16
CA LEU A 84 -9.89 15.55 -9.26
C LEU A 84 -9.71 16.10 -10.68
N ARG A 85 -9.46 17.40 -10.77
CA ARG A 85 -9.21 18.07 -12.04
C ARG A 85 -7.92 17.48 -12.63
N GLN A 86 -8.06 16.85 -13.80
CA GLN A 86 -6.93 16.29 -14.54
C GLN A 86 -5.96 17.42 -14.88
N VAL A 87 -4.86 17.56 -14.13
CA VAL A 87 -3.79 18.49 -14.49
C VAL A 87 -2.97 17.81 -15.58
N PRO A 88 -2.90 18.37 -16.79
CA PRO A 88 -2.05 17.81 -17.83
C PRO A 88 -0.60 17.74 -17.33
N LEU A 89 -0.04 16.53 -17.23
CA LEU A 89 1.38 16.28 -16.91
C LEU A 89 2.38 16.93 -17.90
N ARG A 90 1.88 17.62 -18.93
CA ARG A 90 2.58 17.92 -20.18
C ARG A 90 3.35 19.23 -20.19
N ASP A 91 3.15 20.08 -19.18
CA ASP A 91 3.90 21.34 -19.07
C ASP A 91 4.76 21.47 -17.81
N SER A 92 4.53 20.74 -16.72
CA SER A 92 5.43 20.89 -15.55
C SER A 92 6.83 20.30 -15.79
N ALA A 93 6.94 19.22 -16.58
CA ALA A 93 8.22 18.64 -16.97
C ALA A 93 8.86 19.35 -18.19
N ARG A 94 8.04 19.97 -19.07
CA ARG A 94 8.52 20.71 -20.25
C ARG A 94 8.83 22.18 -19.93
N ALA A 95 8.03 22.85 -19.11
CA ALA A 95 8.27 24.21 -18.64
C ALA A 95 9.40 24.28 -17.60
N GLY A 96 9.66 23.18 -16.87
CA GLY A 96 10.87 23.03 -16.05
C GLY A 96 12.12 22.63 -16.86
N SER A 97 11.97 22.20 -18.11
CA SER A 97 13.09 21.84 -19.00
C SER A 97 13.43 22.90 -20.05
N THR A 98 12.65 23.97 -20.19
CA THR A 98 12.97 25.08 -21.10
C THR A 98 13.97 26.10 -20.54
N ASP A 99 14.43 25.96 -19.28
CA ASP A 99 15.35 26.93 -18.67
C ASP A 99 16.71 26.34 -18.24
N MET A 100 17.04 25.12 -18.67
CA MET A 100 18.34 24.48 -18.37
C MET A 100 19.00 23.89 -19.62
N GLY A 101 18.65 24.38 -20.82
CA GLY A 101 19.11 23.83 -22.09
C GLY A 101 19.38 24.84 -23.21
N GLU A 102 18.92 26.09 -23.08
CA GLU A 102 19.22 27.19 -24.02
C GLU A 102 20.73 27.55 -24.02
N GLY A 103 21.48 27.17 -22.99
CA GLY A 103 22.94 27.36 -22.92
C GLY A 103 23.77 26.33 -23.68
N PHE A 104 23.16 25.23 -24.16
CA PHE A 104 23.85 24.13 -24.87
C PHE A 104 23.26 23.84 -26.26
N ALA A 105 22.27 24.62 -26.73
CA ALA A 105 21.83 24.54 -28.11
C ALA A 105 22.97 24.99 -29.03
N SER A 106 23.45 24.07 -29.88
CA SER A 106 24.44 24.37 -30.92
C SER A 106 23.89 25.49 -31.83
N PRO A 107 24.66 26.56 -32.11
CA PRO A 107 24.18 27.67 -32.92
C PRO A 107 23.67 27.20 -34.29
N HIS A 108 22.36 27.33 -34.52
CA HIS A 108 21.77 27.14 -35.84
C HIS A 108 22.07 28.36 -36.73
N ASP A 109 23.18 28.25 -37.45
CA ASP A 109 23.65 28.79 -38.76
C ASP A 109 23.05 30.04 -39.46
N ALA A 110 22.09 30.78 -38.91
CA ALA A 110 21.46 31.92 -39.60
C ALA A 110 21.88 33.31 -39.06
N SER A 111 22.49 33.39 -37.86
CA SER A 111 22.93 34.65 -37.25
C SER A 111 24.41 34.97 -37.52
N SER A 112 25.29 33.96 -37.60
CA SER A 112 26.74 34.14 -37.72
C SER A 112 27.17 34.84 -39.02
N ARG A 113 26.51 34.57 -40.16
CA ARG A 113 26.80 35.25 -41.43
C ARG A 113 26.51 36.75 -41.37
N ARG A 114 25.43 37.15 -40.69
CA ARG A 114 25.02 38.56 -40.58
C ARG A 114 25.97 39.38 -39.71
N THR A 115 26.54 38.75 -38.68
CA THR A 115 27.53 39.37 -37.80
C THR A 115 28.91 39.49 -38.44
N LEU A 116 29.27 38.55 -39.33
CA LEU A 116 30.51 38.59 -40.13
C LEU A 116 30.46 39.66 -41.25
N GLU A 117 29.31 39.85 -41.90
CA GLU A 117 29.14 40.89 -42.92
C GLU A 117 29.21 42.31 -42.32
N ALA A 118 28.81 42.49 -41.06
CA ALA A 118 28.88 43.77 -40.36
C ALA A 118 30.31 44.16 -39.89
N SER A 119 31.23 43.19 -39.73
CA SER A 119 32.57 43.45 -39.20
C SER A 119 33.66 43.65 -40.27
N VAL A 120 33.42 43.23 -41.52
CA VAL A 120 34.35 43.41 -42.66
C VAL A 120 34.18 44.77 -43.36
N GLY A 121 33.10 45.51 -43.06
CA GLY A 121 32.78 46.79 -43.69
C GLY A 121 33.38 48.04 -43.04
N LYS A 122 34.38 47.92 -42.15
CA LYS A 122 35.10 49.05 -41.55
C LYS A 122 36.60 48.86 -41.69
#